data_AF-A0A645GN61-F1
#
_entry.id   AF-A0A645GN61-F1
#
_cell.length_a   1.000
_cell.length_b   1.000
_cell.length_c   1.000
_cell.angle_alpha   90.00
_cell.angle_beta   90.00
_cell.angle_gamma   90.00
#
_symmetry.space_group_name_H-M   'P 1'
#
loop_
_entity.id
_entity.type
_entity.pdbx_description
1 polymer ?
#
loop_
_entity_poly.entity_id
_entity_poly.type
_entity_poly.pdbx_seq_one_letter_code
_entity_poly.pdbx_strand_id
1 'polypeptide(L)'
;MRRFSALKVVFEHITTSEAAQFVRAAGANVGATVTAHHLLLNRNAIFAGGIRPHHYCLPVLKRETHRQALVEAVTSGNPRFFLGTDSAPHARSAKESACGCAGCYTAHAGIELYAEVFDAAGALDRLEAFASLNGPAFYGLAPNADRITLQRETWQVPASYGYLGNDPLVPLRAGESVAWKLVD
;
A
#
# COMPACT_ATOMS: atom_id res chain seq x y z
N MET A 1 7.02 7.97 22.17
CA MET A 1 7.69 9.29 21.96
C MET A 1 8.17 9.99 23.22
N ARG A 2 7.54 9.85 24.41
CA ARG A 2 7.94 10.59 25.64
C ARG A 2 9.42 10.47 26.06
N ARG A 3 10.02 9.28 25.92
CA ARG A 3 11.41 9.02 26.36
C ARG A 3 12.47 9.57 25.39
N PHE A 4 12.14 9.66 24.10
CA PHE A 4 13.04 10.10 23.04
C PHE A 4 12.29 11.08 22.15
N SER A 5 12.08 12.30 22.65
CA SER A 5 11.24 13.31 22.00
C SER A 5 11.76 13.78 20.64
N ALA A 6 13.08 13.69 20.41
CA ALA A 6 13.73 14.07 19.15
C ALA A 6 13.90 12.93 18.15
N LEU A 7 13.66 11.67 18.53
CA LEU A 7 13.83 10.52 17.63
C LEU A 7 12.79 10.58 16.51
N LYS A 8 13.23 10.44 15.25
CA LYS A 8 12.33 10.21 14.12
C LYS A 8 11.86 8.76 14.10
N VAL A 9 10.55 8.55 13.96
CA VAL A 9 9.93 7.22 13.95
C VAL A 9 8.94 7.15 12.78
N VAL A 10 9.03 6.07 12.00
CA VAL A 10 7.99 5.71 11.04
C VAL A 10 7.18 4.56 11.65
N PHE A 11 5.87 4.76 11.74
CA PHE A 11 4.94 3.67 12.03
C PHE A 11 4.63 2.99 10.70
N GLU A 12 5.34 1.91 10.42
CA GLU A 12 5.20 1.18 9.15
C GLU A 12 3.79 0.59 8.98
N HIS A 13 3.36 0.53 7.72
CA HIS A 13 2.19 -0.19 7.22
C HIS A 13 0.99 -0.17 8.19
N ILE A 14 0.56 1.02 8.59
CA ILE A 14 -0.55 1.16 9.55
C ILE A 14 -1.84 0.58 8.96
N THR A 15 -2.64 -0.07 9.82
CA THR A 15 -3.83 -0.82 9.37
C THR A 15 -5.12 -0.42 10.09
N THR A 16 -5.07 0.50 11.05
CA THR A 16 -6.22 0.86 11.89
C THR A 16 -6.46 2.37 11.96
N SER A 17 -7.71 2.74 12.28
CA SER A 17 -8.13 4.11 12.54
C SER A 17 -7.38 4.73 13.71
N GLU A 18 -7.08 3.95 14.75
CA GLU A 18 -6.35 4.40 15.93
C GLU A 18 -4.90 4.76 15.58
N ALA A 19 -4.25 3.95 14.73
CA ALA A 19 -2.90 4.26 14.24
C ALA A 19 -2.89 5.53 13.38
N ALA A 20 -3.87 5.69 12.49
CA ALA A 20 -4.02 6.92 11.71
C ALA A 20 -4.25 8.15 12.61
N GLN A 21 -5.13 8.04 13.61
CA GLN A 21 -5.38 9.11 14.58
C GLN A 21 -4.14 9.44 15.41
N PHE A 22 -3.41 8.43 15.86
CA PHE A 22 -2.17 8.60 16.61
C PHE A 22 -1.13 9.40 15.79
N VAL A 23 -0.91 9.02 14.54
CA VAL A 23 0.05 9.70 13.65
C VAL A 23 -0.41 11.13 13.35
N ARG A 24 -1.71 11.36 13.13
CA ARG A 24 -2.27 12.72 12.95
C ARG A 24 -1.98 13.62 14.15
N ALA A 25 -2.14 13.10 15.37
CA ALA A 25 -1.95 13.83 16.62
C ALA A 25 -0.48 13.94 17.07
N ALA A 26 0.44 13.20 16.44
CA ALA A 26 1.85 13.19 16.82
C ALA A 26 2.63 14.40 16.27
N GLY A 27 3.84 14.59 16.80
CA GLY A 27 4.78 15.62 16.35
C GLY A 27 5.34 15.36 14.95
N ALA A 28 6.07 16.33 14.40
CA ALA A 28 6.67 16.24 13.06
C ALA A 28 7.70 15.10 12.90
N ASN A 29 8.20 14.55 14.01
CA ASN A 29 9.13 13.43 14.03
C ASN A 29 8.44 12.05 13.96
N VAL A 30 7.12 11.99 13.79
CA VAL A 30 6.39 10.74 13.57
C VAL A 30 5.73 10.77 12.20
N GLY A 31 6.11 9.81 11.36
CA GLY A 31 5.46 9.53 10.07
C GLY A 31 4.84 8.14 10.06
N ALA A 32 4.13 7.81 9.00
CA ALA A 32 3.62 6.46 8.76
C ALA A 32 3.57 6.14 7.27
N THR A 33 3.90 4.90 6.94
CA THR A 33 3.66 4.34 5.62
C THR A 33 2.31 3.64 5.58
N VAL A 34 1.67 3.67 4.41
CA VAL A 34 0.42 2.95 4.16
C VAL A 34 0.53 2.19 2.85
N THR A 35 0.23 0.90 2.90
CA THR A 35 0.33 -0.01 1.75
C THR A 35 -0.88 0.14 0.81
N ALA A 36 -0.70 -0.15 -0.47
CA ALA A 36 -1.81 -0.18 -1.44
C ALA A 36 -2.90 -1.19 -1.03
N HIS A 37 -2.51 -2.38 -0.58
CA HIS A 37 -3.47 -3.44 -0.24
C HIS A 37 -4.33 -3.11 0.99
N HIS A 38 -3.81 -2.38 1.98
CA HIS A 38 -4.60 -1.88 3.11
C HIS A 38 -5.53 -0.71 2.76
N LEU A 39 -5.30 -0.03 1.63
CA LEU A 39 -6.20 1.01 1.13
C LEU A 39 -7.30 0.43 0.23
N LEU A 40 -6.96 -0.59 -0.57
CA LEU A 40 -7.88 -1.24 -1.50
C LEU A 40 -8.79 -2.26 -0.82
N LEU A 41 -8.28 -3.00 0.17
CA LEU A 41 -8.97 -4.16 0.74
C LEU A 41 -9.29 -3.96 2.22
N ASN A 42 -10.39 -4.58 2.64
CA ASN A 42 -10.69 -4.85 4.05
C ASN A 42 -10.66 -6.38 4.27
N ARG A 43 -10.74 -6.81 5.54
CA ARG A 43 -10.61 -8.23 5.95
C ARG A 43 -11.57 -9.18 5.24
N ASN A 44 -12.72 -8.70 4.76
CA ASN A 44 -13.67 -9.53 4.05
C ASN A 44 -13.05 -10.09 2.75
N ALA A 45 -12.08 -9.38 2.16
CA ALA A 45 -11.35 -9.84 0.99
C ALA A 45 -10.53 -11.12 1.26
N ILE A 46 -10.19 -11.44 2.51
CA ILE A 46 -9.53 -12.70 2.87
C ILE A 46 -10.51 -13.88 2.82
N PHE A 47 -11.81 -13.62 3.01
CA PHE A 47 -12.83 -14.67 3.20
C PHE A 47 -13.90 -14.69 2.09
N ALA A 48 -13.79 -13.83 1.08
CA ALA A 48 -14.77 -13.69 0.02
C ALA A 48 -14.78 -14.93 -0.89
N GLY A 49 -15.85 -15.74 -0.76
CA GLY A 49 -16.02 -16.99 -1.52
C GLY A 49 -15.12 -18.14 -1.06
N GLY A 50 -14.44 -18.00 0.08
CA GLY A 50 -13.43 -18.92 0.60
C GLY A 50 -12.20 -18.19 1.12
N ILE A 51 -11.26 -18.94 1.69
CA ILE A 51 -10.00 -18.36 2.16
C ILE A 51 -9.10 -17.99 0.97
N ARG A 52 -8.65 -16.73 0.91
CA ARG A 52 -7.80 -16.18 -0.14
C ARG A 52 -6.42 -15.85 0.45
N PRO A 53 -5.46 -16.80 0.47
CA PRO A 53 -4.17 -16.61 1.16
C PRO A 53 -3.31 -15.50 0.57
N HIS A 54 -3.48 -15.17 -0.71
CA HIS A 54 -2.77 -14.06 -1.36
C HIS A 54 -3.17 -12.67 -0.85
N HIS A 55 -4.26 -12.55 -0.08
CA HIS A 55 -4.65 -11.33 0.64
C HIS A 55 -4.22 -11.33 2.11
N TYR A 56 -3.62 -12.42 2.60
CA TYR A 56 -3.10 -12.51 3.97
C TYR A 56 -1.72 -11.88 4.08
N CYS A 57 -1.60 -10.86 4.94
CA CYS A 57 -0.39 -10.11 5.25
C CYS A 57 -0.36 -9.77 6.75
N LEU A 58 0.76 -9.23 7.22
CA LEU A 58 0.90 -8.69 8.57
C LEU A 58 1.33 -7.22 8.49
N PRO A 59 0.68 -6.31 9.25
CA PRO A 59 -0.50 -6.55 10.08
C PRO A 59 -1.73 -6.93 9.22
N VAL A 60 -2.64 -7.75 9.74
CA VAL A 60 -3.76 -8.29 8.93
C VAL A 60 -4.71 -7.20 8.42
N LEU A 61 -5.33 -7.40 7.26
CA LEU A 61 -6.46 -6.58 6.80
C LEU A 61 -7.52 -6.44 7.91
N LYS A 62 -8.06 -5.24 8.08
CA LYS A 62 -9.01 -4.89 9.16
C LYS A 62 -10.42 -4.66 8.63
N ARG A 63 -11.36 -4.32 9.52
CA ARG A 63 -12.74 -3.97 9.12
C ARG A 63 -12.75 -2.74 8.20
N GLU A 64 -13.83 -2.60 7.43
CA GLU A 64 -14.00 -1.53 6.45
C GLU A 64 -13.82 -0.12 7.04
N THR A 65 -14.29 0.11 8.26
CA THR A 65 -14.11 1.40 8.96
C THR A 65 -12.64 1.80 9.10
N HIS A 66 -11.75 0.83 9.30
CA HIS A 66 -10.31 1.09 9.36
C HIS A 66 -9.74 1.40 7.98
N ARG A 67 -10.13 0.65 6.94
CA ARG A 67 -9.73 0.92 5.55
C ARG A 67 -10.11 2.34 5.13
N GLN A 68 -11.35 2.76 5.42
CA GLN A 68 -11.83 4.12 5.15
C GLN A 68 -11.02 5.18 5.88
N ALA A 69 -10.70 4.98 7.16
CA ALA A 69 -9.86 5.89 7.92
C ALA A 69 -8.43 6.01 7.35
N LEU A 70 -7.88 4.92 6.79
CA LEU A 70 -6.58 4.96 6.11
C LEU A 70 -6.66 5.74 4.79
N VAL A 71 -7.70 5.51 3.98
CA VAL A 71 -7.93 6.29 2.76
C VAL A 71 -8.03 7.76 3.09
N GLU A 72 -8.86 8.14 4.06
CA GLU A 72 -8.98 9.53 4.52
C GLU A 72 -7.65 10.10 5.03
N ALA A 73 -6.81 9.29 5.69
CA ALA A 73 -5.49 9.70 6.14
C ALA A 73 -4.58 10.07 4.97
N VAL A 74 -4.38 9.15 4.03
CA VAL A 74 -3.45 9.35 2.91
C VAL A 74 -3.94 10.40 1.92
N THR A 75 -5.27 10.52 1.75
CA THR A 75 -5.85 11.53 0.86
C THR A 75 -6.08 12.86 1.56
N SER A 76 -5.71 13.07 2.82
CA SER A 76 -5.92 14.35 3.52
C SER A 76 -4.92 15.47 3.18
N GLY A 77 -3.82 15.14 2.51
CA GLY A 77 -2.70 16.06 2.30
C GLY A 77 -1.79 16.23 3.52
N ASN A 78 -1.99 15.45 4.58
CA ASN A 78 -1.12 15.50 5.76
C ASN A 78 0.28 14.92 5.42
N PRO A 79 1.37 15.67 5.62
CA PRO A 79 2.71 15.26 5.18
C PRO A 79 3.32 14.10 5.99
N ARG A 80 2.65 13.66 7.06
CA ARG A 80 3.11 12.53 7.88
C ARG A 80 2.78 11.17 7.26
N PHE A 81 1.92 11.11 6.24
CA PHE A 81 1.60 9.88 5.54
C PHE A 81 2.29 9.85 4.18
N PHE A 82 3.00 8.76 3.90
CA PHE A 82 3.73 8.58 2.65
C PHE A 82 3.70 7.13 2.17
N LEU A 83 4.05 6.93 0.90
CA LEU A 83 4.01 5.63 0.26
C LEU A 83 5.01 4.66 0.89
N GLY A 84 4.53 3.46 1.22
CA GLY A 84 5.34 2.29 1.52
C GLY A 84 4.55 1.06 1.13
N THR A 85 5.01 0.33 0.11
CA THR A 85 4.21 -0.72 -0.54
C THR A 85 4.01 -1.95 0.33
N ASP A 86 4.99 -2.23 1.19
CA ASP A 86 5.17 -3.53 1.85
C ASP A 86 4.99 -4.69 0.87
N SER A 87 5.62 -4.55 -0.31
CA SER A 87 5.59 -5.63 -1.29
C SER A 87 6.39 -6.81 -0.79
N ALA A 88 5.69 -7.89 -0.47
CA ALA A 88 6.24 -9.07 0.17
C ALA A 88 5.94 -10.31 -0.69
N PRO A 89 6.73 -10.54 -1.76
CA PRO A 89 6.53 -11.68 -2.64
C PRO A 89 6.88 -12.99 -1.94
N HIS A 90 5.99 -13.96 -2.05
CA HIS A 90 6.24 -15.35 -1.70
C HIS A 90 5.81 -16.23 -2.86
N ALA A 91 6.56 -17.30 -3.09
CA ALA A 91 6.21 -18.30 -4.10
C ALA A 91 4.81 -18.87 -3.80
N ARG A 92 4.06 -19.23 -4.84
CA ARG A 92 2.67 -19.68 -4.72
C ARG A 92 2.53 -20.83 -3.72
N SER A 93 3.43 -21.82 -3.78
CA SER A 93 3.38 -22.96 -2.86
C SER A 93 3.53 -22.58 -1.39
N ALA A 94 4.27 -21.51 -1.08
CA ALA A 94 4.45 -21.01 0.28
C ALA A 94 3.20 -20.26 0.80
N LYS A 95 2.39 -19.71 -0.10
CA LYS A 95 1.10 -19.06 0.21
C LYS A 95 -0.04 -20.06 0.28
N GLU A 96 -0.10 -20.99 -0.66
CA GLU A 96 -1.14 -22.02 -0.82
C GLU A 96 -0.74 -23.32 -0.09
N SER A 97 -0.52 -23.20 1.21
CA SER A 97 -0.10 -24.32 2.07
C SER A 97 -0.97 -24.43 3.33
N ALA A 98 -0.75 -25.47 4.13
CA ALA A 98 -1.40 -25.63 5.43
C ALA A 98 -1.07 -24.48 6.42
N CYS A 99 0.06 -23.78 6.21
CA CYS A 99 0.47 -22.62 6.99
C CYS A 99 1.06 -21.55 6.05
N GLY A 100 0.17 -20.85 5.34
CA GLY A 100 0.56 -19.89 4.31
C GLY A 100 1.31 -18.68 4.86
N CYS A 101 2.39 -18.28 4.18
CA CYS A 101 3.16 -17.08 4.55
C CYS A 101 2.31 -15.79 4.45
N ALA A 102 2.59 -14.83 5.33
CA ALA A 102 2.00 -13.50 5.26
C ALA A 102 2.77 -12.61 4.28
N GLY A 103 2.07 -11.96 3.34
CA GLY A 103 2.66 -11.03 2.39
C GLY A 103 1.83 -10.88 1.11
N CYS A 104 1.77 -9.67 0.57
CA CYS A 104 1.06 -9.35 -0.67
C CYS A 104 2.07 -8.86 -1.72
N TYR A 105 2.02 -9.39 -2.94
CA TYR A 105 2.87 -8.93 -4.03
C TYR A 105 2.19 -7.82 -4.84
N THR A 106 2.65 -6.58 -4.64
CA THR A 106 2.07 -5.34 -5.19
C THR A 106 3.00 -4.57 -6.13
N ALA A 107 4.30 -4.88 -6.15
CA ALA A 107 5.30 -4.10 -6.88
C ALA A 107 5.09 -4.10 -8.41
N HIS A 108 4.35 -5.07 -8.94
CA HIS A 108 3.99 -5.16 -10.36
C HIS A 108 3.12 -4.01 -10.87
N ALA A 109 2.39 -3.32 -9.99
CA ALA A 109 1.51 -2.18 -10.27
C ALA A 109 1.62 -1.13 -9.15
N GLY A 110 2.86 -0.92 -8.68
CA GLY A 110 3.14 -0.29 -7.40
C GLY A 110 2.50 1.09 -7.23
N ILE A 111 2.62 1.97 -8.22
CA ILE A 111 2.05 3.32 -8.18
C ILE A 111 0.62 3.36 -8.70
N GLU A 112 0.29 2.50 -9.67
CA GLU A 112 -1.01 2.44 -10.32
C GLU A 112 -2.12 2.04 -9.35
N LEU A 113 -1.83 1.12 -8.42
CA LEU A 113 -2.76 0.72 -7.35
C LEU A 113 -3.08 1.87 -6.40
N TYR A 114 -2.12 2.77 -6.11
CA TYR A 114 -2.41 3.98 -5.32
C TYR A 114 -3.19 5.01 -6.15
N ALA A 115 -2.90 5.13 -7.44
CA ALA A 115 -3.66 6.01 -8.32
C ALA A 115 -5.15 5.66 -8.33
N GLU A 116 -5.52 4.38 -8.37
CA GLU A 116 -6.93 3.94 -8.22
C GLU A 116 -7.56 4.44 -6.91
N VAL A 117 -6.84 4.34 -5.79
CA VAL A 117 -7.34 4.77 -4.47
C VAL A 117 -7.57 6.27 -4.44
N PHE A 118 -6.58 7.06 -4.87
CA PHE A 118 -6.65 8.52 -4.82
C PHE A 118 -7.68 9.07 -5.82
N ASP A 119 -7.80 8.45 -6.98
CA ASP A 119 -8.82 8.75 -7.98
C ASP A 119 -10.24 8.44 -7.49
N ALA A 120 -10.46 7.26 -6.93
CA ALA A 120 -11.75 6.89 -6.34
C ALA A 120 -12.15 7.81 -5.17
N ALA A 121 -11.18 8.40 -4.47
CA ALA A 121 -11.39 9.37 -3.41
C ALA A 121 -11.52 10.83 -3.91
N GLY A 122 -11.40 11.08 -5.23
CA GLY A 122 -11.44 12.42 -5.81
C GLY A 122 -10.25 13.30 -5.40
N ALA A 123 -9.08 12.70 -5.15
CA ALA A 123 -7.92 13.35 -4.54
C ALA A 123 -6.60 13.10 -5.31
N LEU A 124 -6.66 12.87 -6.63
CA LEU A 124 -5.46 12.62 -7.46
C LEU A 124 -4.38 13.69 -7.34
N ASP A 125 -4.78 14.95 -7.13
CA ASP A 125 -3.89 16.08 -6.88
C ASP A 125 -2.97 15.88 -5.67
N ARG A 126 -3.33 14.98 -4.75
CA ARG A 126 -2.56 14.67 -3.54
C ARG A 126 -1.63 13.47 -3.69
N LEU A 127 -1.72 12.74 -4.81
CA LEU A 127 -0.93 11.52 -5.04
C LEU A 127 0.57 11.82 -5.09
N GLU A 128 0.99 12.90 -5.78
CA GLU A 128 2.41 13.27 -5.90
C GLU A 128 3.03 13.54 -4.52
N ALA A 129 2.32 14.28 -3.65
CA ALA A 129 2.80 14.55 -2.31
C ALA A 129 3.01 13.25 -1.50
N PHE A 130 2.01 12.35 -1.52
CA PHE A 130 2.07 11.07 -0.83
C PHE A 130 3.16 10.14 -1.37
N ALA A 131 3.30 10.04 -2.69
CA ALA A 131 4.19 9.09 -3.35
C ALA A 131 5.64 9.58 -3.46
N SER A 132 5.87 10.89 -3.57
CA SER A 132 7.15 11.42 -4.04
C SER A 132 7.74 12.54 -3.19
N LEU A 133 6.95 13.23 -2.34
CA LEU A 133 7.43 14.41 -1.60
C LEU A 133 7.52 14.19 -0.08
N ASN A 134 6.46 13.64 0.52
CA ASN A 134 6.33 13.49 1.96
C ASN A 134 7.42 12.57 2.55
N GLY A 135 7.71 11.45 1.86
CA GLY A 135 8.76 10.50 2.24
C GLY A 135 10.14 11.17 2.28
N PRO A 136 10.68 11.67 1.15
CA PRO A 136 11.97 12.35 1.13
C PRO A 136 12.08 13.48 2.16
N ALA A 137 11.04 14.30 2.31
CA ALA A 137 11.02 15.36 3.32
C ALA A 137 11.17 14.83 4.76
N PHE A 138 10.46 13.74 5.11
CA PHE A 138 10.59 13.11 6.43
C PHE A 138 12.01 12.56 6.67
N TYR A 139 12.58 11.91 5.66
CA TYR A 139 13.92 11.32 5.70
C TYR A 139 15.06 12.35 5.59
N GLY A 140 14.77 13.61 5.22
CA GLY A 140 15.79 14.65 5.01
C GLY A 140 16.53 14.49 3.69
N LEU A 141 15.86 13.96 2.67
CA LEU A 141 16.38 13.75 1.33
C LEU A 141 15.70 14.70 0.34
N ALA A 142 16.39 15.01 -0.76
CA ALA A 142 15.80 15.77 -1.86
C ALA A 142 14.75 14.92 -2.61
N PRO A 143 13.68 15.53 -3.15
CA PRO A 143 12.77 14.83 -4.06
C PRO A 143 13.49 14.47 -5.36
N ASN A 144 13.00 13.44 -6.05
CA ASN A 144 13.48 13.09 -7.38
C ASN A 144 13.21 14.23 -8.38
N ALA A 145 14.12 14.43 -9.33
CA ALA A 145 13.94 15.39 -10.43
C ALA A 145 13.16 14.80 -11.61
N ASP A 146 13.26 13.48 -11.80
CA ASP A 146 12.57 12.76 -12.84
C ASP A 146 11.07 12.72 -12.59
N ARG A 147 10.30 12.54 -13.67
CA ARG A 147 8.85 12.43 -13.65
C ARG A 147 8.43 11.13 -14.27
N ILE A 148 7.31 10.62 -13.78
CA ILE A 148 6.56 9.53 -14.39
C ILE A 148 5.22 10.04 -14.90
N THR A 149 4.65 9.35 -15.87
CA THR A 149 3.31 9.62 -16.40
C THR A 149 2.39 8.44 -16.14
N LEU A 150 1.28 8.70 -15.46
CA LEU A 150 0.20 7.73 -15.28
C LEU A 150 -0.95 8.09 -16.23
N GLN A 151 -1.31 7.15 -17.09
CA GLN A 151 -2.46 7.25 -17.97
C GLN A 151 -3.64 6.51 -17.36
N ARG A 152 -4.83 7.11 -17.44
CA ARG A 152 -6.09 6.43 -17.12
C ARG A 152 -6.44 5.45 -18.24
N GLU A 153 -5.76 4.32 -18.24
CA GLU A 153 -5.89 3.22 -19.19
C GLU A 153 -6.02 1.91 -18.41
N THR A 154 -7.11 1.20 -18.63
CA THR A 154 -7.33 -0.11 -18.02
C THR A 154 -6.46 -1.17 -18.67
N TRP A 155 -5.74 -1.95 -17.86
CA TRP A 155 -4.94 -3.09 -18.34
C TRP A 155 -5.17 -4.32 -17.46
N GLN A 156 -4.91 -5.49 -18.03
CA GLN A 156 -5.11 -6.79 -17.38
C GLN A 156 -3.83 -7.22 -16.66
N VAL A 157 -3.95 -7.52 -15.37
CA VAL A 157 -2.85 -8.03 -14.57
C VAL A 157 -2.68 -9.52 -14.86
N PRO A 158 -1.47 -9.97 -15.24
CA PRO A 158 -1.18 -11.39 -15.42
C PRO A 158 -1.59 -12.22 -14.20
N ALA A 159 -2.13 -13.43 -14.45
CA ALA A 159 -2.50 -14.34 -13.36
C ALA A 159 -1.29 -14.75 -12.49
N SER A 160 -0.07 -14.63 -13.03
CA SER A 160 1.17 -14.89 -12.31
C SER A 160 2.38 -14.27 -13.00
N TYR A 161 3.45 -14.08 -12.22
CA TYR A 161 4.78 -13.71 -12.70
C TYR A 161 5.79 -14.84 -12.44
N GLY A 162 6.81 -14.95 -13.30
CA GLY A 162 7.91 -15.91 -13.10
C GLY A 162 8.70 -15.62 -11.82
N TYR A 163 9.13 -16.68 -11.13
CA TYR A 163 9.87 -16.56 -9.88
C TYR A 163 10.81 -17.75 -9.65
N LEU A 164 10.64 -18.54 -8.59
CA LEU A 164 11.54 -19.64 -8.24
C LEU A 164 11.27 -20.88 -9.10
N GLY A 165 11.91 -20.92 -10.28
CA GLY A 165 11.75 -22.02 -11.22
C GLY A 165 10.28 -22.18 -11.65
N ASN A 166 9.68 -23.31 -11.27
CA ASN A 166 8.29 -23.62 -11.61
C ASN A 166 7.27 -23.16 -10.55
N ASP A 167 7.69 -22.38 -9.54
CA ASP A 167 6.81 -21.85 -8.50
C ASP A 167 6.63 -20.32 -8.63
N PRO A 168 5.53 -19.86 -9.25
CA PRO A 168 5.37 -18.48 -9.65
C PRO A 168 4.91 -17.56 -8.49
N LEU A 169 4.96 -16.25 -8.71
CA LEU A 169 4.27 -15.27 -7.85
C LEU A 169 2.83 -15.09 -8.30
N VAL A 170 1.92 -14.95 -7.34
CA VAL A 170 0.55 -14.49 -7.58
C VAL A 170 0.45 -13.03 -7.14
N PRO A 171 0.31 -12.08 -8.08
CA PRO A 171 0.19 -10.67 -7.75
C PRO A 171 -1.16 -10.35 -7.09
N LEU A 172 -1.22 -9.27 -6.31
CA LEU A 172 -2.49 -8.61 -6.02
C LEU A 172 -3.17 -8.27 -7.37
N ARG A 173 -4.48 -8.47 -7.50
CA ARG A 173 -5.22 -8.35 -8.78
C ARG A 173 -4.88 -9.41 -9.83
N ALA A 174 -4.27 -10.55 -9.49
CA ALA A 174 -4.04 -11.64 -10.45
C ALA A 174 -5.30 -12.00 -11.27
N GLY A 175 -5.24 -11.83 -12.60
CA GLY A 175 -6.35 -12.09 -13.52
C GLY A 175 -7.48 -11.05 -13.49
N GLU A 176 -7.31 -9.96 -12.75
CA GLU A 176 -8.20 -8.80 -12.72
C GLU A 176 -7.56 -7.61 -13.47
N SER A 177 -8.25 -6.48 -13.48
CA SER A 177 -7.77 -5.25 -14.13
C SER A 177 -7.28 -4.20 -13.14
N VAL A 178 -6.36 -3.34 -13.60
CA VAL A 178 -5.99 -2.06 -12.96
C VAL A 178 -6.35 -0.92 -13.92
N ALA A 179 -6.91 0.17 -13.40
CA ALA A 179 -7.50 1.28 -14.18
C ALA A 179 -6.50 2.39 -14.56
N TRP A 180 -5.28 2.33 -14.02
CA TRP A 180 -4.18 3.24 -14.30
C TRP A 180 -2.97 2.47 -14.80
N LYS A 181 -2.21 3.08 -15.71
CA LYS A 181 -1.03 2.49 -16.32
C LYS A 181 0.14 3.48 -16.29
N LEU A 182 1.29 3.04 -15.80
CA LEU A 182 2.55 3.75 -15.98
C LEU A 182 2.97 3.64 -17.44
N VAL A 183 3.17 4.79 -18.11
CA VAL A 183 3.53 4.82 -19.54
C VAL A 183 4.91 5.39 -19.81
N ASP A 184 5.43 6.23 -18.92
CA ASP A 184 6.78 6.83 -18.95
C ASP A 184 7.29 7.06 -17.53
#